data_AF-A0A9E3MFU2-F1
#
_entry.id   AF-A0A9E3MFU2-F1
#
_cell.length_a   1.000
_cell.length_b   1.000
_cell.length_c   1.000
_cell.angle_alpha   90.00
_cell.angle_beta   90.00
_cell.angle_gamma   90.00
#
_symmetry.space_group_name_H-M   'P 1'
#
loop_
_entity.id
_entity.type
_entity.pdbx_description
1 polymer ?
#
loop_
_entity_poly.entity_id
_entity_poly.type
_entity_poly.pdbx_seq_one_letter_code
_entity_poly.pdbx_strand_id
1 'polypeptide(L)' 'MPTILLIDDRAIFREGLRNADIAQRLSTTERTVKAHISAIFAGLEVSSRIQAVIVARRAGLLGRRPR' A
#
# COMPACT_ATOMS: atom_id res chain seq x y z
N MET A 1 -16.83 11.35 -3.61
CA MET A 1 -15.90 11.66 -2.50
C MET A 1 -15.08 10.40 -2.26
N PRO A 2 -13.76 10.45 -2.46
CA PRO A 2 -13.05 9.82 -3.57
C PRO A 2 -12.96 8.29 -3.47
N THR A 3 -12.85 7.65 -4.64
CA THR A 3 -12.77 6.21 -4.99
C THR A 3 -11.61 5.42 -4.33
N ILE A 4 -11.00 5.95 -3.28
CA ILE A 4 -9.75 5.50 -2.64
C ILE A 4 -9.95 4.29 -1.70
N LEU A 5 -11.18 3.95 -1.33
CA LEU A 5 -11.47 2.88 -0.37
C LEU A 5 -11.50 1.46 -0.95
N LEU A 6 -11.31 1.29 -2.27
CA LEU A 6 -11.41 -0.03 -2.92
C LEU A 6 -10.07 -0.70 -3.25
N ILE A 7 -8.95 -0.06 -2.90
CA ILE A 7 -7.62 -0.61 -3.11
C ILE A 7 -7.17 -1.37 -1.86
N ASP A 8 -6.88 -2.66 -2.02
CA ASP A 8 -6.20 -3.49 -1.02
C ASP A 8 -4.79 -2.92 -0.78
N ASP A 9 -4.65 -2.07 0.24
CA ASP A 9 -3.41 -1.37 0.61
C ASP A 9 -2.27 -2.36 0.90
N ARG A 10 -2.59 -3.60 1.26
CA ARG A 10 -1.63 -4.68 1.47
C ARG A 10 -0.79 -4.99 0.23
N ALA A 11 -1.33 -4.78 -0.98
CA ALA A 11 -0.59 -4.96 -2.22
C ALA A 11 0.58 -3.97 -2.35
N ILE A 12 0.45 -2.77 -1.78
CA ILE A 12 1.48 -1.73 -1.78
C ILE A 12 2.70 -2.17 -0.96
N PHE A 13 2.45 -2.90 0.12
CA PHE A 13 3.47 -3.35 1.06
C PHE A 13 4.14 -4.68 0.70
N ARG A 14 3.76 -5.33 -0.40
CA ARG A 14 4.44 -6.53 -0.88
C ARG A 14 5.82 -6.15 -1.43
N GLU A 15 6.87 -6.73 -0.84
CA GLU A 15 8.24 -6.58 -1.32
C GLU A 15 8.37 -7.05 -2.77
N GLY A 16 9.18 -6.32 -3.56
CA GLY A 16 9.49 -6.65 -4.95
C GLY A 16 8.50 -6.15 -6.00
N LEU A 17 7.32 -5.65 -5.63
CA LEU A 17 6.38 -5.09 -6.61
C LEU A 17 6.67 -3.62 -6.92
N ARG A 18 6.77 -3.28 -8.22
CA ARG A 18 6.82 -1.89 -8.69
C ARG A 18 5.43 -1.28 -8.59
N ASN A 19 5.36 0.06 -8.53
CA ASN A 19 4.08 0.77 -8.52
C ASN A 19 3.22 0.43 -9.74
N ALA A 20 3.86 0.17 -10.90
CA ALA A 20 3.23 -0.31 -12.13
C ALA A 20 2.55 -1.68 -11.96
N ASP A 21 3.22 -2.63 -11.29
CA ASP A 21 2.69 -3.98 -11.05
C ASP A 21 1.50 -3.94 -10.09
N ILE A 22 1.58 -3.07 -9.07
CA ILE A 22 0.49 -2.81 -8.13
C ILE A 22 -0.69 -2.17 -8.85
N ALA A 23 -0.42 -1.20 -9.73
CA ALA A 23 -1.42 -0.52 -10.53
C ALA A 23 -2.17 -1.51 -11.45
N GLN A 24 -1.45 -2.38 -12.15
CA GLN A 24 -2.07 -3.45 -12.95
C GLN A 24 -2.91 -4.41 -12.10
N ARG A 25 -2.38 -4.86 -10.96
CA ARG A 25 -3.09 -5.81 -10.08
C ARG A 25 -4.38 -5.25 -9.50
N LEU A 26 -4.43 -3.95 -9.27
CA LEU A 26 -5.57 -3.24 -8.72
C LEU A 26 -6.42 -2.57 -9.79
N SER A 27 -6.14 -2.83 -11.08
CA SER A 27 -6.81 -2.20 -12.23
C SER A 27 -6.91 -0.67 -12.10
N THR A 28 -5.82 -0.05 -11.65
CA THR A 28 -5.71 1.38 -11.39
C THR A 28 -4.47 1.97 -12.07
N THR A 29 -4.20 3.26 -11.86
CA THR A 29 -3.01 3.93 -12.41
C THR A 29 -1.91 4.05 -11.37
N GLU A 30 -0.65 4.12 -11.81
CA GLU A 30 0.49 4.40 -10.92
C GLU A 30 0.32 5.70 -10.14
N ARG A 31 -0.33 6.70 -10.74
CA ARG A 31 -0.64 7.98 -10.08
C ARG A 31 -1.53 7.76 -8.88
N THR A 32 -2.58 6.95 -9.04
CA THR A 32 -3.47 6.56 -7.95
C THR A 32 -2.69 5.78 -6.89
N VAL A 33 -1.89 4.78 -7.27
CA VAL A 33 -1.07 4.01 -6.31
C VAL A 33 -0.15 4.94 -5.50
N LYS A 34 0.51 5.92 -6.14
CA LYS A 34 1.35 6.91 -5.44
C LYS A 34 0.54 7.76 -4.47
N ALA A 35 -0.65 8.21 -4.84
CA ALA A 35 -1.52 8.96 -3.93
C ALA A 35 -1.91 8.14 -2.69
N HIS A 36 -2.21 6.85 -2.87
CA HIS A 36 -2.50 5.95 -1.75
C HIS A 36 -1.27 5.72 -0.87
N ILE A 37 -0.11 5.48 -1.47
CA ILE A 37 1.17 5.37 -0.74
C ILE A 37 1.40 6.62 0.11
N SER A 38 1.27 7.82 -0.48
CA SER A 38 1.44 9.08 0.24
C SER A 38 0.44 9.23 1.38
N ALA A 39 -0.83 8.88 1.17
CA ALA A 39 -1.85 8.95 2.22
C ALA A 39 -1.55 7.98 3.38
N ILE A 40 -1.13 6.75 3.06
CA ILE A 40 -0.76 5.76 4.08
C ILE A 40 0.52 6.20 4.80
N PHE A 41 1.51 6.75 4.09
CA PHE A 41 2.74 7.23 4.69
C PHE A 41 2.49 8.40 5.64
N ALA A 42 1.62 9.33 5.25
CA ALA A 42 1.18 10.41 6.11
C ALA A 42 0.43 9.90 7.35
N GLY A 43 -0.46 8.92 7.18
CA GLY A 43 -1.20 8.32 8.30
C GLY A 43 -0.35 7.45 9.24
N LEU A 44 0.77 6.90 8.75
CA LEU A 44 1.71 6.10 9.53
C LEU A 44 2.93 6.91 10.03
N GLU A 45 3.02 8.21 9.68
CA GLU A 45 4.14 9.09 9.98
C GLU A 45 5.51 8.53 9.53
N VAL A 46 5.52 7.89 8.35
CA VAL A 46 6.72 7.28 7.76
C VAL A 46 7.13 8.00 6.48
N SER A 47 8.43 8.07 6.23
CA SER A 47 8.99 8.77 5.07
C SER A 47 9.52 7.83 3.98
N SER A 48 9.53 6.52 4.25
CA SER A 48 10.06 5.51 3.31
C SER A 48 9.22 4.25 3.30
N ARG A 49 9.19 3.58 2.14
CA ARG A 49 8.53 2.28 1.94
C ARG A 49 9.01 1.22 2.93
N ILE A 50 10.30 1.22 3.27
CA ILE A 50 10.84 0.28 4.26
C ILE A 50 10.26 0.55 5.65
N GLN A 51 10.23 1.82 6.08
CA GLN A 51 9.60 2.18 7.35
C GLN A 51 8.12 1.82 7.36
N ALA A 52 7.42 2.09 6.25
CA ALA A 52 6.01 1.78 6.11
C ALA A 52 5.74 0.28 6.18
N VAL A 53 6.58 -0.56 5.56
CA VAL A 53 6.52 -2.03 5.68
C VAL A 53 6.78 -2.47 7.12
N ILE A 54 7.76 -1.89 7.81
CA ILE A 54 8.06 -2.21 9.21
C ILE A 54 6.87 -1.87 10.12
N VAL A 55 6.28 -0.67 9.95
CA VAL A 55 5.11 -0.23 10.71
C VAL A 55 3.90 -1.09 10.38
N ALA A 56 3.61 -1.35 9.10
CA ALA A 56 2.51 -2.21 8.67
C ALA A 56 2.66 -3.66 9.19
N ARG A 57 3.90 -4.16 9.29
CA ARG A 57 4.19 -5.48 9.87
C ARG A 57 3.96 -5.49 11.38
N ARG A 58 4.38 -4.45 12.09
CA ARG A 58 4.12 -4.26 13.53
C ARG A 58 2.62 -4.09 13.82
N ALA A 59 1.90 -3.41 12.94
CA ALA A 59 0.45 -3.20 13.03
C ALA A 59 -0.38 -4.43 12.62
N GLY A 60 0.24 -5.54 12.20
CA GLY A 60 -0.48 -6.74 11.75
C GLY A 60 -1.20 -6.56 10.41
N LEU A 61 -0.98 -5.46 9.68
CA LEU A 61 -1.61 -5.21 8.38
C LEU A 61 -1.07 -6.17 7.30
N LEU A 62 0.15 -6.67 7.48
CA LEU A 62 0.87 -7.54 6.55
C LEU A 62 0.68 -9.07 6.76
N GLY A 63 -0.20 -9.52 7.66
CA GLY A 63 -0.53 -10.95 7.82
C GLY A 63 -1.82 -11.22 8.60
N ARG A 64 -2.56 -12.32 8.43
CA ARG A 64 -2.42 -13.53 7.58
C ARG A 64 -3.64 -13.66 6.66
N ARG A 65 -3.45 -14.22 5.45
CA ARG A 65 -4.55 -14.86 4.71
C ARG A 65 -5.17 -15.91 5.65
N PRO A 66 -6.48 -15.88 5.95
CA PRO A 66 -7.13 -17.09 6.44
C PRO A 66 -6.95 -18.15 5.34
N ARG A 67 -6.49 -19.33 5.74
CA ARG A 67 -6.42 -20.49 4.84
C ARG A 67 -7.83 -20.91 4.44
#